data_AF-A0A9D8SKU0-F1
#
_entry.id   AF-A0A9D8SKU0-F1
#
_cell.length_a   1.000
_cell.length_b   1.000
_cell.length_c   1.000
_cell.angle_alpha   90.00
_cell.angle_beta   90.00
_cell.angle_gamma   90.00
#
_symmetry.space_group_name_H-M   'P 1'
#
loop_
_entity.id
_entity.type
_entity.pdbx_description
1 polymer ?
#
loop_
_entity_poly.entity_id
_entity_poly.type
_entity_poly.pdbx_seq_one_letter_code
_entity_poly.pdbx_strand_id
1 'polypeptide(L)'
;MGLLFLLLSALLGILLGAFANYAVSAWAWAPRRENPWCASRWSPPWWYRIPVVGWFGMRNETERFGRRVWFRPLLVELAMAVFAVWFFQKTVAEPAALLFVNEIPVTPSTVWSLIARFVFQSVLVALMLAASLIDFDEKTIPDRITIGGTLFALLCAAVFPLDLGTCRMGNFDVPLQIAPVNGLLDFPLTQMETGEDLLVPLTASSPNPPLDVLRSP
;
A
#
# COMPACT_ATOMS: atom_id res chain seq x y z
N MET A 1 10.49 9.08 19.37
CA MET A 1 9.29 9.06 18.50
C MET A 1 9.37 7.95 17.45
N GLY A 2 10.42 7.85 16.62
CA GLY A 2 10.50 6.86 15.53
C GLY A 2 10.28 5.38 15.93
N LEU A 3 10.94 4.88 16.98
CA LEU A 3 10.82 3.47 17.38
C LEU A 3 9.38 3.05 17.72
N LEU A 4 8.61 3.92 18.39
CA LEU A 4 7.22 3.63 18.76
C LEU A 4 6.37 3.39 17.51
N PHE A 5 6.49 4.25 16.49
CA PHE A 5 5.73 4.10 15.24
C PHE A 5 6.15 2.85 14.44
N LEU A 6 7.43 2.46 14.49
CA LEU A 6 7.89 1.20 13.91
C LEU A 6 7.28 -0.01 14.63
N LEU A 7 7.21 0.02 15.97
CA LEU A 7 6.58 -1.04 16.74
C LEU A 7 5.06 -1.11 16.50
N LEU A 8 4.39 0.04 16.41
CA LEU A 8 2.95 0.10 16.13
C LEU A 8 2.62 -0.40 14.71
N SER A 9 3.43 -0.04 13.71
CA SER A 9 3.27 -0.54 12.34
C SER A 9 3.55 -2.05 12.25
N ALA A 10 4.60 -2.54 12.93
CA ALA A 10 4.86 -3.98 13.03
C ALA A 10 3.69 -4.71 13.69
N LEU A 11 3.15 -4.19 14.79
CA LEU A 11 1.99 -4.76 15.48
C LEU A 11 0.76 -4.80 14.56
N LEU A 12 0.47 -3.71 13.84
CA LEU A 12 -0.60 -3.68 12.85
C LEU A 12 -0.39 -4.77 11.78
N GLY A 13 0.82 -4.92 11.27
CA GLY A 13 1.18 -5.97 10.32
C GLY A 13 0.95 -7.37 10.86
N ILE A 14 1.37 -7.64 12.10
CA ILE A 14 1.12 -8.93 12.78
C ILE A 14 -0.39 -9.19 12.89
N LEU A 15 -1.18 -8.21 13.29
CA LEU A 15 -2.65 -8.34 13.41
C LEU A 15 -3.31 -8.59 12.05
N LEU A 16 -2.87 -7.90 11.00
CA LEU A 16 -3.36 -8.11 9.62
C LEU A 16 -2.95 -9.48 9.07
N GLY A 17 -1.74 -9.97 9.39
CA GLY A 17 -1.31 -11.32 9.06
C GLY A 17 -2.13 -12.39 9.79
N ALA A 18 -2.43 -12.17 11.07
CA ALA A 18 -3.30 -13.06 11.84
C ALA A 18 -4.73 -13.08 11.29
N PHE A 19 -5.24 -11.92 10.87
CA PHE A 19 -6.50 -11.82 10.13
C PHE A 19 -6.45 -12.60 8.81
N ALA A 20 -5.38 -12.50 8.02
CA ALA A 20 -5.24 -13.27 6.80
C ALA A 20 -5.23 -14.78 7.06
N ASN A 21 -4.52 -15.25 8.10
CA ASN A 21 -4.53 -16.64 8.53
C ASN A 21 -5.92 -17.13 8.95
N TYR A 22 -6.67 -16.29 9.65
CA TYR A 22 -8.07 -16.55 9.99
C TYR A 22 -8.94 -16.63 8.73
N ALA A 23 -8.84 -15.66 7.82
CA ALA A 23 -9.61 -15.60 6.57
C ALA A 23 -9.40 -16.85 5.71
N VAL A 24 -8.15 -17.30 5.55
CA VAL A 24 -7.82 -18.54 4.84
C VAL A 24 -8.51 -19.76 5.45
N SER A 25 -8.66 -19.79 6.77
CA SER A 25 -9.27 -20.93 7.46
C SER A 25 -10.80 -20.86 7.48
N ALA A 26 -11.36 -19.66 7.52
CA ALA A 26 -12.79 -19.41 7.70
C ALA A 26 -13.56 -19.24 6.37
N TRP A 27 -12.92 -18.73 5.33
CA TRP A 27 -13.58 -18.36 4.06
C TRP A 27 -13.15 -19.22 2.88
N ALA A 28 -12.23 -20.16 3.08
CA ALA A 28 -11.94 -21.23 2.13
C ALA A 28 -13.18 -22.11 1.90
N TRP A 29 -13.30 -22.70 0.70
CA TRP A 29 -14.40 -23.59 0.35
C TRP A 29 -14.38 -24.87 1.19
N ALA A 30 -13.18 -25.37 1.51
CA ALA A 30 -12.97 -26.45 2.47
C ALA A 30 -12.36 -25.88 3.77
N PRO A 31 -13.18 -25.48 4.78
CA PRO A 31 -12.69 -24.80 5.97
C PRO A 31 -11.68 -25.67 6.73
N ARG A 32 -10.47 -25.16 6.90
CA ARG A 32 -9.41 -25.84 7.64
C ARG A 32 -9.56 -25.53 9.13
N ARG A 33 -9.77 -26.57 9.94
CA ARG A 33 -9.92 -26.46 11.41
C ARG A 33 -8.60 -26.52 12.18
N GLU A 34 -7.49 -26.30 11.47
CA GLU A 34 -6.13 -26.26 12.01
C GLU A 34 -5.86 -24.95 12.78
N ASN A 35 -6.53 -23.86 12.40
CA ASN A 35 -6.32 -22.55 13.01
C ASN A 35 -6.97 -22.46 14.41
N PRO A 36 -6.23 -22.07 15.48
CA PRO A 36 -6.74 -21.91 16.84
C PRO A 36 -7.86 -20.88 17.02
N TRP A 37 -8.05 -20.00 16.03
CA TRP A 37 -9.06 -18.95 16.01
C TRP A 37 -10.37 -19.43 15.38
N CYS A 38 -10.37 -20.59 14.73
CA CYS A 38 -11.57 -21.19 14.15
C CYS A 38 -12.23 -22.15 15.14
N ALA A 39 -13.55 -22.31 15.00
CA ALA A 39 -14.30 -23.27 15.81
C ALA A 39 -13.80 -24.70 15.52
N SER A 40 -13.22 -25.33 16.54
CA SER A 40 -12.69 -26.69 16.47
C SER A 40 -13.25 -27.54 17.61
N ARG A 41 -13.27 -28.86 17.42
CA ARG A 41 -13.62 -29.82 18.48
C ARG A 41 -12.53 -29.90 19.56
N TRP A 42 -11.36 -29.35 19.24
CA TRP A 42 -10.24 -29.19 20.14
C TRP A 42 -10.24 -27.79 20.75
N SER A 43 -10.01 -27.72 22.06
CA SER A 43 -9.83 -26.48 22.81
C SER A 43 -8.34 -26.18 22.98
N PRO A 44 -7.72 -25.34 22.13
CA PRO A 44 -6.33 -24.96 22.30
C PRO A 44 -6.16 -24.10 23.56
N PRO A 45 -4.98 -24.17 24.23
CA PRO A 45 -4.62 -23.20 25.26
C PRO A 45 -4.72 -21.77 24.76
N TRP A 46 -5.06 -20.82 25.63
CA TRP A 46 -5.30 -19.43 25.25
C TRP A 46 -4.11 -18.79 24.48
N TRP A 47 -2.87 -19.17 24.83
CA TRP A 47 -1.67 -18.61 24.22
C TRP A 47 -1.43 -19.06 22.77
N TYR A 48 -2.10 -20.13 22.29
CA TYR A 48 -2.10 -20.50 20.87
C TYR A 48 -2.77 -19.44 20.00
N ARG A 49 -3.56 -18.55 20.61
CA ARG A 49 -4.23 -17.45 19.91
C ARG A 49 -3.38 -16.17 19.84
N ILE A 50 -2.20 -16.15 20.45
CA ILE A 50 -1.28 -15.02 20.33
C ILE A 50 -0.59 -15.12 18.97
N PRO A 51 -0.70 -14.11 18.09
CA PRO A 51 0.04 -14.09 16.83
C PRO A 51 1.56 -14.27 17.06
N VAL A 52 2.24 -14.91 16.12
CA VAL A 52 3.65 -15.29 16.10
C VAL A 52 3.98 -16.37 17.14
N VAL A 53 3.64 -16.13 18.40
CA VAL A 53 3.99 -17.00 19.54
C VAL A 53 3.18 -18.31 19.52
N GLY A 54 1.88 -18.23 19.25
CA GLY A 54 0.97 -19.37 19.31
C GLY A 54 1.32 -20.50 18.35
N TRP A 55 1.91 -20.16 17.20
CA TRP A 55 2.32 -21.14 16.18
C TRP A 55 3.43 -22.06 16.66
N PHE A 56 4.34 -21.60 17.53
CA PHE A 56 5.37 -22.46 18.11
C PHE A 56 4.78 -23.57 18.99
N GLY A 57 3.62 -23.35 19.62
CA GLY A 57 2.89 -24.38 20.34
C GLY A 57 2.42 -25.50 19.43
N MET A 58 1.89 -25.14 18.26
CA MET A 58 1.41 -26.11 17.27
C MET A 58 2.52 -26.95 16.64
N ARG A 59 3.79 -26.61 16.82
CA ARG A 59 4.91 -27.50 16.47
C ARG A 59 4.82 -28.84 17.19
N ASN A 60 4.22 -28.90 18.38
CA ASN A 60 4.10 -30.11 19.17
C ASN A 60 2.87 -30.96 18.79
N GLU A 61 1.93 -30.40 18.02
CA GLU A 61 0.67 -31.04 17.65
C GLU A 61 0.78 -31.77 16.29
N THR A 62 1.95 -32.36 16.00
CA THR A 62 2.25 -32.96 14.68
C THR A 62 1.40 -34.17 14.35
N GLU A 63 0.96 -34.92 15.36
CA GLU A 63 0.09 -36.09 15.17
C GLU A 63 -1.31 -35.69 14.69
N ARG A 64 -1.76 -34.50 15.08
CA ARG A 64 -3.12 -34.03 14.78
C ARG A 64 -3.21 -33.26 13.47
N PHE A 65 -2.27 -32.36 13.24
CA PHE A 65 -2.33 -31.42 12.12
C PHE A 65 -1.19 -31.62 11.11
N GLY A 66 -0.15 -32.35 11.49
CA GLY A 66 1.03 -32.58 10.65
C GLY A 66 2.19 -31.63 10.96
N ARG A 67 3.37 -31.98 10.44
CA ARG A 67 4.65 -31.41 10.88
C ARG A 67 4.90 -29.94 10.48
N ARG A 68 4.17 -29.42 9.49
CA ARG A 68 4.44 -28.11 8.86
C ARG A 68 3.31 -27.09 8.98
N VAL A 69 2.27 -27.37 9.77
CA VAL A 69 1.10 -26.49 9.92
C VAL A 69 1.44 -25.16 10.56
N TRP A 70 2.41 -25.12 11.46
CA TRP A 70 2.84 -23.89 12.13
C TRP A 70 3.64 -22.93 11.23
N PHE A 71 4.30 -23.45 10.18
CA PHE A 71 5.33 -22.70 9.46
C PHE A 71 4.73 -21.63 8.55
N ARG A 72 3.75 -21.99 7.73
CA ARG A 72 3.07 -21.06 6.82
C ARG A 72 2.44 -19.86 7.55
N PRO A 73 1.58 -20.06 8.56
CA PRO A 73 0.93 -18.93 9.24
C PRO A 73 1.91 -18.05 10.02
N LEU A 74 2.98 -18.63 10.59
CA LEU A 74 4.07 -17.85 11.18
C LEU A 74 4.75 -16.95 10.14
N LEU A 75 5.06 -17.49 8.95
CA LEU A 75 5.65 -16.70 7.86
C LEU A 75 4.73 -15.58 7.40
N VAL A 76 3.42 -15.83 7.28
CA VAL A 76 2.43 -14.81 6.88
C VAL A 76 2.43 -13.64 7.86
N GLU A 77 2.42 -13.93 9.17
CA GLU A 77 2.40 -12.89 10.20
C GLU A 77 3.72 -12.09 10.25
N LEU A 78 4.86 -12.76 10.14
CA LEU A 78 6.16 -12.08 10.10
C LEU A 78 6.34 -11.27 8.81
N ALA A 79 5.93 -11.82 7.66
CA ALA A 79 6.01 -11.11 6.38
C ALA A 79 5.14 -9.86 6.40
N MET A 80 3.92 -9.93 6.95
CA MET A 80 3.06 -8.76 7.11
C MET A 80 3.61 -7.74 8.12
N ALA A 81 4.28 -8.18 9.18
CA ALA A 81 4.97 -7.28 10.12
C ALA A 81 6.07 -6.49 9.41
N VAL A 82 6.95 -7.18 8.67
CA VAL A 82 8.05 -6.57 7.91
C VAL A 82 7.51 -5.64 6.82
N PHE A 83 6.49 -6.09 6.08
CA PHE A 83 5.81 -5.29 5.07
C PHE A 83 5.24 -4.02 5.68
N ALA A 84 4.51 -4.09 6.80
CA ALA A 84 3.87 -2.93 7.40
C ALA A 84 4.89 -1.89 7.87
N VAL A 85 6.03 -2.31 8.42
CA VAL A 85 7.11 -1.40 8.81
C VAL A 85 7.71 -0.71 7.59
N TRP A 86 8.08 -1.48 6.56
CA TRP A 86 8.62 -0.93 5.32
C TRP A 86 7.63 0.02 4.64
N PHE A 87 6.37 -0.38 4.59
CA PHE A 87 5.31 0.38 3.96
C PHE A 87 5.01 1.67 4.72
N PHE A 88 5.02 1.65 6.06
CA PHE A 88 4.91 2.85 6.89
C PHE A 88 6.06 3.84 6.61
N GLN A 89 7.29 3.34 6.47
CA GLN A 89 8.42 4.19 6.12
C GLN A 89 8.20 4.90 4.78
N LYS A 90 7.74 4.16 3.76
CA LYS A 90 7.51 4.69 2.41
C LYS A 90 6.30 5.61 2.29
N THR A 91 5.23 5.34 3.04
CA THR A 91 3.95 6.05 2.86
C THR A 91 3.71 7.16 3.87
N VAL A 92 4.39 7.12 5.03
CA VAL A 92 4.19 8.10 6.09
C VAL A 92 5.51 8.78 6.46
N ALA A 93 6.55 8.02 6.81
CA ALA A 93 7.76 8.61 7.39
C ALA A 93 8.59 9.42 6.38
N GLU A 94 8.84 8.88 5.19
CA GLU A 94 9.58 9.56 4.12
C GLU A 94 8.84 10.80 3.62
N PRO A 95 7.54 10.75 3.27
CA PRO A 95 6.78 11.95 2.90
C PRO A 95 6.76 13.02 4.01
N ALA A 96 6.56 12.63 5.27
CA ALA A 96 6.56 13.57 6.39
C ALA A 96 7.94 14.25 6.57
N ALA A 97 9.04 13.49 6.41
CA ALA A 97 10.39 14.04 6.46
C ALA A 97 10.65 15.02 5.31
N LEU A 98 10.18 14.73 4.09
CA LEU A 98 10.30 15.65 2.95
C LEU A 98 9.53 16.94 3.17
N LEU A 99 8.30 16.89 3.71
CA LEU A 99 7.54 18.10 4.04
C LEU A 99 8.28 18.97 5.06
N PHE A 100 8.89 18.34 6.06
CA PHE A 100 9.70 19.02 7.07
C PHE A 100 10.95 19.68 6.47
N VAL A 101 11.70 18.98 5.61
CA VAL A 101 12.93 19.49 4.99
C VAL A 101 12.65 20.65 4.03
N ASN A 102 11.51 20.63 3.34
CA ASN A 102 11.11 21.69 2.39
C ASN A 102 10.32 22.82 3.07
N GLU A 103 10.27 22.86 4.40
CA GLU A 103 9.54 23.87 5.18
C GLU A 103 8.06 24.01 4.78
N ILE A 104 7.46 22.94 4.24
CA ILE A 104 6.05 22.92 3.86
C ILE A 104 5.23 22.76 5.15
N PRO A 105 4.24 23.62 5.41
CA PRO A 105 3.42 23.55 6.62
C PRO A 105 2.75 22.18 6.79
N VAL A 106 3.14 21.46 7.84
CA VAL A 106 2.50 20.18 8.22
C VAL A 106 1.26 20.49 9.04
N THR A 107 0.09 20.39 8.41
CA THR A 107 -1.20 20.49 9.09
C THR A 107 -1.62 19.13 9.67
N PRO A 108 -2.44 19.10 10.74
CA PRO A 108 -2.99 17.85 11.26
C PRO A 108 -3.76 17.02 10.22
N SER A 109 -4.43 17.68 9.28
CA SER A 109 -5.14 17.00 8.18
C SER A 109 -4.18 16.26 7.24
N THR A 110 -2.99 16.79 7.00
CA THR A 110 -1.94 16.14 6.18
C THR A 110 -1.40 14.89 6.87
N VAL A 111 -1.16 14.96 8.19
CA VAL A 111 -0.71 13.78 8.95
C VAL A 111 -1.80 12.70 8.94
N TRP A 112 -3.06 13.11 9.10
CA TRP A 112 -4.17 12.17 9.09
C TRP A 112 -4.39 11.50 7.74
N SER A 113 -4.21 12.22 6.62
CA SER A 113 -4.33 11.64 5.28
C SER A 113 -3.25 10.60 5.01
N LEU A 114 -2.00 10.85 5.42
CA LEU A 114 -0.89 9.88 5.30
C LEU A 114 -1.17 8.61 6.10
N ILE A 115 -1.62 8.74 7.35
CA ILE A 115 -1.97 7.61 8.21
C ILE A 115 -3.16 6.83 7.64
N ALA A 116 -4.22 7.54 7.21
CA ALA A 116 -5.41 6.92 6.64
C ALA A 116 -5.05 6.12 5.37
N ARG A 117 -4.25 6.70 4.47
CA ARG A 117 -3.73 6.00 3.28
C ARG A 117 -2.97 4.73 3.64
N PHE A 118 -2.03 4.83 4.58
CA PHE A 118 -1.25 3.69 5.05
C PHE A 118 -2.16 2.56 5.58
N VAL A 119 -3.14 2.90 6.42
CA VAL A 119 -4.08 1.93 7.00
C VAL A 119 -4.94 1.26 5.94
N PHE A 120 -5.58 2.03 5.06
CA PHE A 120 -6.48 1.47 4.03
C PHE A 120 -5.73 0.59 3.04
N GLN A 121 -4.56 1.03 2.58
CA GLN A 121 -3.74 0.24 1.67
C GLN A 121 -3.21 -1.03 2.34
N SER A 122 -2.85 -0.98 3.63
CA SER A 122 -2.46 -2.17 4.39
C SER A 122 -3.60 -3.18 4.52
N VAL A 123 -4.83 -2.72 4.75
CA VAL A 123 -6.02 -3.59 4.77
C VAL A 123 -6.25 -4.24 3.40
N LEU A 124 -6.16 -3.47 2.31
CA LEU A 124 -6.30 -4.02 0.95
C LEU A 124 -5.22 -5.05 0.64
N VAL A 125 -3.97 -4.81 1.03
CA VAL A 125 -2.88 -5.79 0.90
C VAL A 125 -3.16 -7.04 1.73
N ALA A 126 -3.69 -6.91 2.95
CA ALA A 126 -4.05 -8.07 3.76
C ALA A 126 -5.19 -8.90 3.14
N LEU A 127 -6.18 -8.25 2.52
CA LEU A 127 -7.24 -8.92 1.77
C LEU A 127 -6.70 -9.62 0.51
N MET A 128 -5.82 -8.95 -0.24
CA MET A 128 -5.15 -9.56 -1.40
C MET A 128 -4.27 -10.74 -1.00
N LEU A 129 -3.55 -10.64 0.12
CA LEU A 129 -2.76 -11.73 0.66
C LEU A 129 -3.67 -12.92 1.05
N ALA A 130 -4.77 -12.66 1.75
CA ALA A 130 -5.73 -13.71 2.10
C ALA A 130 -6.34 -14.39 0.86
N ALA A 131 -6.75 -13.60 -0.15
CA ALA A 131 -7.23 -14.13 -1.42
C ALA A 131 -6.16 -14.97 -2.15
N SER A 132 -4.92 -14.48 -2.20
CA SER A 132 -3.80 -15.20 -2.84
C SER A 132 -3.50 -16.51 -2.13
N LEU A 133 -3.56 -16.56 -0.80
CA LEU A 133 -3.33 -17.78 -0.02
C LEU A 133 -4.45 -18.80 -0.24
N ILE A 134 -5.71 -18.37 -0.33
CA ILE A 134 -6.84 -19.25 -0.66
C ILE A 134 -6.69 -19.76 -2.11
N ASP A 135 -6.30 -18.89 -3.03
CA ASP A 135 -6.07 -19.27 -4.43
C ASP A 135 -4.92 -20.28 -4.57
N PHE A 136 -3.81 -20.10 -3.84
CA PHE A 136 -2.74 -21.10 -3.82
C PHE A 136 -3.18 -22.47 -3.27
N ASP A 137 -4.09 -22.47 -2.29
CA ASP A 137 -4.55 -23.70 -1.63
C ASP A 137 -5.62 -24.44 -2.45
N GLU A 138 -6.56 -23.72 -3.06
CA GLU A 138 -7.79 -24.29 -3.65
C GLU A 138 -7.97 -23.94 -5.12
N LYS A 139 -7.08 -23.14 -5.72
CA LYS A 139 -7.19 -22.59 -7.09
C LYS A 139 -8.55 -21.92 -7.35
N THR A 140 -9.07 -21.27 -6.32
CA THR A 140 -10.39 -20.63 -6.33
C THR A 140 -10.27 -19.25 -5.70
N ILE A 141 -10.84 -18.24 -6.38
CA ILE A 141 -10.86 -16.87 -5.87
C ILE A 141 -12.13 -16.67 -5.01
N PRO A 142 -12.00 -16.29 -3.74
CA PRO A 142 -13.15 -16.12 -2.86
C PRO A 142 -13.89 -14.80 -3.14
N ASP A 143 -15.12 -14.89 -3.67
CA ASP A 143 -15.98 -13.73 -3.97
C ASP A 143 -16.21 -12.80 -2.77
N ARG A 144 -16.26 -13.38 -1.56
CA ARG A 144 -16.42 -12.61 -0.31
C ARG A 144 -15.27 -11.61 -0.10
N ILE A 145 -14.05 -11.97 -0.49
CA ILE A 145 -12.87 -11.10 -0.32
C ILE A 145 -12.81 -10.10 -1.47
N THR A 146 -13.04 -10.52 -2.71
CA THR A 146 -12.93 -9.64 -3.88
C THR A 146 -14.04 -8.59 -3.91
N ILE A 147 -15.29 -8.97 -3.71
CA ILE A 147 -16.43 -8.02 -3.67
C ILE A 147 -16.28 -7.11 -2.44
N GLY A 148 -16.03 -7.69 -1.26
CA GLY A 148 -15.88 -6.92 -0.02
C GLY A 148 -14.70 -5.93 -0.09
N GLY A 149 -13.55 -6.38 -0.61
CA GLY A 149 -12.37 -5.54 -0.81
C GLY A 149 -12.57 -4.45 -1.85
N THR A 150 -13.28 -4.73 -2.94
CA THR A 150 -13.60 -3.74 -3.97
C THR A 150 -14.53 -2.65 -3.42
N LEU A 151 -15.60 -3.04 -2.72
CA LEU A 151 -16.51 -2.10 -2.08
C LEU A 151 -15.80 -1.24 -1.03
N PHE A 152 -14.93 -1.87 -0.22
CA PHE A 152 -14.12 -1.15 0.76
C PHE A 152 -13.18 -0.14 0.08
N ALA A 153 -12.49 -0.53 -0.99
CA ALA A 153 -11.61 0.36 -1.74
C ALA A 153 -12.37 1.56 -2.32
N LEU A 154 -13.55 1.33 -2.92
CA LEU A 154 -14.39 2.39 -3.49
C LEU A 154 -14.90 3.35 -2.42
N LEU A 155 -15.34 2.83 -1.26
CA LEU A 155 -15.77 3.65 -0.14
C LEU A 155 -14.63 4.51 0.38
N CYS A 156 -13.45 3.91 0.61
CA CYS A 156 -12.27 4.64 1.04
C CYS A 156 -11.87 5.72 0.02
N ALA A 157 -11.88 5.41 -1.27
CA ALA A 157 -11.57 6.37 -2.33
C ALA A 157 -12.59 7.52 -2.42
N ALA A 158 -13.86 7.27 -2.13
CA ALA A 158 -14.90 8.28 -2.12
C ALA A 158 -14.80 9.21 -0.90
N VAL A 159 -14.49 8.67 0.29
CA VAL A 159 -14.40 9.42 1.55
C VAL A 159 -13.07 10.17 1.67
N PHE A 160 -11.99 9.52 1.26
CA PHE A 160 -10.66 10.07 1.22
C PHE A 160 -10.27 10.10 -0.25
N PRO A 161 -10.53 11.21 -0.98
CA PRO A 161 -10.05 11.35 -2.34
C PRO A 161 -8.56 11.07 -2.28
N LEU A 162 -8.21 9.89 -2.81
CA LEU A 162 -6.86 9.37 -2.75
C LEU A 162 -6.03 10.44 -3.42
N ASP A 163 -5.19 11.10 -2.63
CA ASP A 163 -4.06 11.85 -3.15
C ASP A 163 -3.19 10.76 -3.79
N LEU A 164 -3.52 10.45 -5.05
CA LEU A 164 -2.77 9.62 -5.96
C LEU A 164 -1.46 10.36 -6.09
N GLY A 165 -0.55 10.06 -5.16
CA GLY A 165 0.68 10.83 -4.96
C GLY A 165 1.28 11.17 -6.31
N THR A 166 1.71 12.42 -6.43
CA THR A 166 2.30 13.00 -7.64
C THR A 166 3.10 11.94 -8.41
N CYS A 167 2.55 11.52 -9.55
CA CYS A 167 3.32 10.73 -10.49
C CYS A 167 4.39 11.67 -11.05
N ARG A 168 5.63 11.47 -10.59
CA ARG A 168 6.82 12.14 -11.10
C ARG A 168 7.04 11.64 -12.53
N MET A 169 6.41 12.28 -13.51
CA MET A 169 6.60 11.99 -14.92
C MET A 169 7.76 12.87 -15.43
N GLY A 170 8.99 12.45 -15.13
CA GLY A 170 10.20 13.20 -15.50
C GLY A 170 10.55 14.34 -14.53
N ASN A 171 11.03 15.47 -15.06
CA ASN A 171 11.45 16.65 -14.28
C ASN A 171 10.30 17.58 -13.88
N PHE A 172 9.05 17.19 -14.08
CA PHE A 172 7.88 17.98 -13.73
C PHE A 172 7.20 17.37 -12.51
N ASP A 173 7.19 18.12 -11.41
CA ASP A 173 6.29 17.84 -10.30
C ASP A 173 4.91 18.38 -10.71
N VAL A 174 3.98 17.50 -11.05
CA VAL A 174 2.58 17.88 -11.24
C VAL A 174 1.88 17.70 -9.89
N PRO A 175 1.57 18.78 -9.15
CA PRO A 175 0.67 18.67 -8.02
C PRO A 175 -0.72 18.41 -8.56
N LEU A 176 -1.22 17.17 -8.44
CA LEU A 176 -2.65 16.92 -8.57
C LEU A 176 -3.32 17.30 -7.24
N GLN A 177 -3.18 18.58 -6.89
CA GLN A 177 -3.97 19.19 -5.84
C GLN A 177 -5.40 19.17 -6.36
N ILE A 178 -6.21 18.21 -5.88
CA ILE A 178 -7.65 18.34 -6.02
C ILE A 178 -8.00 19.59 -5.22
N ALA A 179 -8.16 20.70 -5.94
CA ALA A 179 -8.71 21.92 -5.38
C ALA A 179 -9.98 21.52 -4.61
N PRO A 180 -10.20 22.04 -3.39
CA PRO A 180 -11.46 21.79 -2.70
C PRO A 180 -12.60 22.08 -3.68
N VAL A 181 -13.61 21.20 -3.74
CA VAL A 181 -14.75 21.28 -4.70
C VAL A 181 -15.40 22.68 -4.73
N ASN A 182 -15.21 23.46 -3.68
CA ASN A 182 -15.64 24.85 -3.57
C ASN A 182 -14.90 25.84 -4.51
N GLY A 183 -13.81 25.45 -5.17
CA GLY A 183 -13.03 26.27 -6.10
C GLY A 183 -13.12 25.86 -7.57
N LEU A 184 -13.89 24.81 -7.91
CA LEU A 184 -14.09 24.38 -9.30
C LEU A 184 -14.97 25.33 -10.14
N LEU A 185 -15.64 26.29 -9.48
CA LEU A 185 -16.40 27.35 -10.16
C LEU A 185 -15.57 28.62 -10.40
N ASP A 186 -14.37 28.72 -9.81
CA ASP A 186 -13.49 29.90 -9.92
C ASP A 186 -12.28 29.65 -10.83
N PHE A 187 -12.18 28.48 -11.48
CA PHE A 187 -11.18 28.27 -12.52
C PHE A 187 -11.51 29.19 -13.70
N PRO A 188 -10.66 30.19 -14.02
CA PRO A 188 -10.88 30.98 -15.22
C PRO A 188 -10.61 30.07 -16.41
N LEU A 189 -11.67 29.72 -17.15
CA LEU A 189 -11.60 28.98 -18.42
C LEU A 189 -10.86 29.74 -19.53
N THR A 190 -10.25 30.89 -19.23
CA THR A 190 -9.50 31.76 -20.14
C THR A 190 -8.02 31.40 -20.30
N GLN A 191 -7.55 30.26 -19.76
CA GLN A 191 -6.16 29.80 -19.95
C GLN A 191 -6.05 28.48 -20.71
N MET A 192 -7.12 28.00 -21.37
CA MET A 192 -6.94 27.14 -22.54
C MET A 192 -6.61 28.01 -23.76
N GLU A 193 -5.45 28.67 -23.73
CA GLU A 193 -4.84 29.13 -24.98
C GLU A 193 -4.31 27.91 -25.72
N THR A 194 -4.86 27.77 -26.92
CA THR A 194 -4.38 26.98 -28.04
C THR A 194 -2.85 26.88 -28.09
N GLY A 195 -2.35 25.65 -28.22
CA GLY A 195 -0.92 25.39 -28.34
C GLY A 195 -0.30 26.03 -29.58
N GLU A 196 0.28 27.21 -29.41
CA GLU A 196 1.20 27.84 -30.38
C GLU A 196 2.54 28.31 -29.78
N ASP A 197 2.76 28.22 -28.46
CA ASP A 197 4.00 28.70 -27.83
C ASP A 197 5.07 27.62 -27.57
N LEU A 198 4.95 26.46 -28.21
CA LEU A 198 5.98 25.41 -28.17
C LEU A 198 6.94 25.50 -29.39
N LEU A 199 7.50 26.68 -29.64
CA LEU A 199 8.68 26.85 -30.50
C LEU A 199 9.74 27.68 -29.77
N VAL A 200 10.34 27.09 -28.73
CA VAL A 200 11.68 27.49 -28.30
C VAL A 200 12.64 26.95 -29.35
N PRO A 201 13.37 27.80 -30.12
CA PRO A 201 14.33 27.30 -31.08
C PRO A 201 15.49 26.67 -30.29
N LEU A 202 15.73 25.38 -30.55
CA LEU A 202 16.95 24.68 -30.18
C LEU A 202 18.14 25.49 -30.71
N THR A 203 18.79 26.26 -29.85
CA THR A 203 20.10 26.85 -30.13
C THR A 203 21.12 25.72 -30.18
N ALA A 204 21.24 25.12 -31.36
CA ALA A 204 22.31 24.20 -31.70
C ALA A 204 23.64 24.98 -31.63
N SER A 205 24.38 24.77 -30.55
CA SER A 205 25.80 25.12 -30.48
C SER A 205 26.58 24.11 -31.33
N SER A 206 27.03 24.54 -32.51
CA SER A 206 28.07 23.85 -33.27
C SER A 206 29.01 24.91 -33.86
N PRO A 207 30.32 24.85 -33.56
CA PRO A 207 31.29 25.76 -34.14
C PRO A 207 31.84 25.12 -35.43
N ASN A 208 31.46 25.65 -36.59
CA ASN A 208 32.24 25.50 -37.81
C ASN A 208 32.33 26.88 -38.51
N PRO A 209 33.53 27.28 -38.96
CA PRO A 209 33.77 28.62 -39.50
C PRO A 209 33.18 28.78 -40.91
N PRO A 210 32.86 30.03 -41.33
CA PRO A 210 32.16 30.29 -42.59
C PRO A 210 33.06 30.08 -43.81
N LEU A 211 32.53 29.33 -44.78
CA LEU A 211 33.05 29.22 -46.15
C LEU A 211 32.54 30.42 -46.96
N ASP A 212 33.36 31.47 -47.09
CA ASP A 212 33.16 32.57 -48.05
C ASP A 212 34.46 32.82 -48.83
N VAL A 213 34.78 31.92 -49.76
CA VAL A 213 35.60 32.25 -50.95
C VAL A 213 35.17 31.30 -52.05
N LEU A 214 34.29 31.74 -52.96
CA LEU A 214 34.28 31.38 -54.38
C LEU A 214 33.08 32.08 -55.05
N ARG A 215 33.30 33.30 -55.55
CA ARG A 215 32.77 33.82 -56.82
C ARG A 215 33.35 35.22 -57.10
N SER A 216 34.32 35.25 -58.01
CA SER A 216 34.57 36.40 -58.89
C SER A 216 33.45 36.52 -59.93
N PRO A 217 33.31 37.70 -60.54
CA PRO A 217 33.69 37.85 -61.95
C PRO A 217 35.00 38.60 -62.13
#